data_AF-A0A7Z9TST5-F1
#
_entry.id   AF-A0A7Z9TST5-F1
#
_cell.length_a   1.000
_cell.length_b   1.000
_cell.length_c   1.000
_cell.angle_alpha   90.00
_cell.angle_beta   90.00
_cell.angle_gamma   90.00
#
_symmetry.space_group_name_H-M   'P 1'
#
loop_
_entity.id
_entity.type
_entity.pdbx_description
1 polymer ?
#
loop_
_entity_poly.entity_id
_entity_poly.type
_entity_poly.pdbx_seq_one_letter_code
_entity_poly.pdbx_strand_id
1 'polypeptide(L)'
;MKRLLVEHLPLSVLIGIIGWLAGGSWLCVPFALAVGWCIDADHLFDFAYYWLRHRKNPDWSFILSGGYFDINGKIFVPLHSWELTLILVMGLGFFTQNWILAFTTGAAHTTHLLQDMRAYKVRVLGYSLISRA
;
A
#
# COMPACT_ATOMS: atom_id res chain seq x y z
N MET A 1 8.94 -2.22 -13.85
CA MET A 1 8.37 -3.58 -13.80
C MET A 1 8.95 -4.47 -12.71
N LYS A 2 10.28 -4.69 -12.61
CA LYS A 2 10.83 -5.59 -11.58
C LYS A 2 10.64 -5.10 -10.13
N ARG A 3 10.62 -3.79 -9.89
CA ARG A 3 10.45 -3.21 -8.54
C ARG A 3 9.08 -3.48 -7.93
N LEU A 4 7.99 -3.01 -8.57
CA LEU A 4 6.60 -3.27 -8.18
C LEU A 4 6.24 -4.75 -7.92
N LEU A 5 6.74 -5.68 -8.75
CA LEU A 5 6.41 -7.11 -8.62
C LEU A 5 7.27 -7.84 -7.58
N VAL A 6 8.48 -7.36 -7.27
CA VAL A 6 9.46 -8.11 -6.46
C VAL A 6 9.70 -7.46 -5.10
N GLU A 7 9.47 -6.15 -4.94
CA GLU A 7 9.76 -5.50 -3.65
C GLU A 7 8.75 -5.88 -2.57
N HIS A 8 7.44 -5.83 -2.86
CA HIS A 8 6.43 -6.03 -1.82
C HIS A 8 5.81 -7.42 -1.79
N LEU A 9 5.69 -8.07 -2.96
CA LEU A 9 5.04 -9.37 -3.09
C LEU A 9 5.67 -10.47 -2.21
N PRO A 10 7.00 -10.72 -2.23
CA PRO A 10 7.58 -11.80 -1.43
C PRO A 10 7.36 -11.60 0.07
N LEU A 11 7.47 -10.37 0.54
CA LEU A 11 7.34 -10.03 1.95
C LEU A 11 5.87 -10.10 2.40
N SER A 12 4.94 -9.69 1.54
CA SER A 12 3.50 -9.80 1.77
C SER A 12 3.05 -11.27 1.85
N VAL A 13 3.54 -12.12 0.94
CA VAL A 13 3.31 -13.56 0.99
C VAL A 13 3.88 -14.16 2.27
N LEU A 14 5.13 -13.81 2.62
CA LEU A 14 5.78 -14.32 3.82
C LEU A 14 5.00 -13.94 5.09
N ILE A 15 4.61 -12.68 5.24
CA ILE A 15 3.81 -12.20 6.39
C ILE A 15 2.47 -12.94 6.45
N GLY A 16 1.78 -13.09 5.32
CA GLY A 16 0.52 -13.83 5.24
C GLY A 16 0.64 -15.30 5.65
N ILE A 17 1.70 -15.99 5.20
CA ILE A 17 1.99 -17.38 5.58
C ILE A 17 2.30 -17.49 7.07
N ILE A 18 3.11 -16.59 7.62
CA ILE A 18 3.41 -16.56 9.06
C ILE A 18 2.13 -16.39 9.87
N GLY A 19 1.26 -15.45 9.49
CA GLY A 19 -0.03 -15.23 10.15
C GLY A 19 -0.95 -16.45 10.10
N TRP A 20 -0.99 -17.13 8.96
CA TRP A 20 -1.74 -18.38 8.82
C TRP A 20 -1.17 -19.48 9.73
N LEU A 21 0.15 -19.70 9.72
CA LEU A 21 0.82 -20.72 10.54
C LEU A 21 0.76 -20.41 12.05
N ALA A 22 0.62 -19.15 12.43
CA ALA A 22 0.48 -18.72 13.82
C ALA A 22 -0.92 -19.02 14.44
N GLY A 23 -1.81 -19.69 13.70
CA GLY A 23 -3.17 -20.01 14.14
C GLY A 23 -4.23 -19.03 13.65
N GLY A 24 -3.88 -18.14 12.71
CA GLY A 24 -4.84 -17.31 12.00
C GLY A 24 -5.67 -18.11 10.99
N SER A 25 -6.58 -17.42 10.31
CA SER A 25 -7.33 -17.99 9.18
C SER A 25 -6.45 -18.07 7.92
N TRP A 26 -6.78 -18.95 6.96
CA TRP A 26 -6.17 -18.95 5.63
C TRP A 26 -6.31 -17.58 4.92
N LEU A 27 -7.30 -16.77 5.34
CA LEU A 27 -7.50 -15.39 4.90
C LEU A 27 -6.30 -14.46 5.19
N CYS A 28 -5.36 -14.84 6.06
CA CYS A 28 -4.15 -14.07 6.31
C CYS A 28 -3.34 -13.82 5.04
N VAL A 29 -3.27 -14.80 4.13
CA VAL A 29 -2.52 -14.68 2.87
C VAL A 29 -3.17 -13.69 1.90
N PRO A 30 -4.45 -13.83 1.49
CA PRO A 30 -5.07 -12.89 0.57
C PRO A 30 -5.18 -11.47 1.16
N PHE A 31 -5.41 -11.31 2.47
CA PHE A 31 -5.41 -9.99 3.09
C PHE A 31 -4.03 -9.35 3.10
N ALA A 32 -2.98 -10.08 3.49
CA ALA A 32 -1.61 -9.58 3.44
C ALA A 32 -1.19 -9.20 2.02
N LEU A 33 -1.58 -9.97 1.00
CA LEU A 33 -1.37 -9.62 -0.41
C LEU A 33 -2.13 -8.35 -0.81
N ALA A 34 -3.40 -8.25 -0.43
CA ALA A 34 -4.24 -7.11 -0.78
C ALA A 34 -3.69 -5.80 -0.20
N VAL A 35 -3.24 -5.79 1.05
CA VAL A 35 -2.79 -4.57 1.73
C VAL A 35 -1.27 -4.35 1.66
N GLY A 36 -0.50 -5.40 1.41
CA GLY A 36 0.96 -5.34 1.36
C GLY A 36 1.51 -5.22 -0.05
N TRP A 37 0.77 -5.62 -1.09
CA TRP A 37 1.23 -5.56 -2.48
C TRP A 37 0.24 -4.88 -3.43
N CYS A 38 -1.05 -5.17 -3.33
CA CYS A 38 -2.02 -4.60 -4.26
C CYS A 38 -2.30 -3.10 -4.02
N ILE A 39 -1.86 -2.52 -2.91
CA ILE A 39 -2.14 -1.11 -2.58
C ILE A 39 -1.45 -0.12 -3.52
N ASP A 40 -0.34 -0.53 -4.16
CA ASP A 40 0.31 0.22 -5.25
C ASP A 40 -0.64 0.56 -6.40
N ALA A 41 -1.76 -0.16 -6.54
CA ALA A 41 -2.77 0.16 -7.53
C ALA A 41 -3.41 1.55 -7.29
N ASP A 42 -3.30 2.12 -6.09
CA ASP A 42 -3.81 3.45 -5.80
C ASP A 42 -3.06 4.57 -6.54
N HIS A 43 -1.83 4.31 -6.99
CA HIS A 43 -1.08 5.23 -7.86
C HIS A 43 -1.79 5.47 -9.20
N LEU A 44 -2.69 4.57 -9.62
CA LEU A 44 -3.55 4.81 -10.78
C LEU A 44 -4.48 6.01 -10.58
N PHE A 45 -4.79 6.38 -9.33
CA PHE A 45 -5.53 7.60 -9.01
C PHE A 45 -4.71 8.85 -9.36
N ASP A 46 -3.45 8.90 -8.94
CA ASP A 46 -2.52 9.99 -9.27
C ASP A 46 -2.27 10.11 -10.78
N PHE A 47 -2.20 8.96 -11.47
CA PHE A 47 -2.13 8.94 -12.92
C PHE A 47 -3.43 9.45 -13.58
N ALA A 48 -4.60 9.04 -13.09
CA ALA A 48 -5.88 9.52 -13.59
C ALA A 48 -6.01 11.04 -13.39
N TYR A 49 -5.58 11.56 -12.25
CA TYR A 49 -5.51 13.01 -11.98
C TYR A 49 -4.62 13.73 -13.00
N TYR A 50 -3.42 13.21 -13.25
CA TYR A 50 -2.51 13.74 -14.26
C TYR A 50 -3.15 13.74 -15.65
N TRP A 51 -3.74 12.61 -16.06
CA TRP A 51 -4.33 12.44 -17.38
C TRP A 51 -5.47 13.43 -17.63
N LEU A 52 -6.38 13.56 -16.66
CA LEU A 52 -7.52 14.49 -16.73
C LEU A 52 -7.06 15.96 -16.75
N ARG A 53 -6.04 16.32 -15.95
CA ARG A 53 -5.55 17.69 -15.83
C ARG A 53 -4.76 18.14 -17.06
N HIS A 54 -3.89 17.28 -17.58
CA HIS A 54 -2.95 17.65 -18.64
C HIS A 54 -3.41 17.23 -20.05
N ARG A 55 -4.49 16.45 -20.17
CA ARG A 55 -5.07 15.96 -21.44
C ARG A 55 -4.05 15.32 -22.39
N LYS A 56 -3.01 14.70 -21.84
CA LYS A 56 -1.97 14.01 -22.62
C LYS A 56 -2.37 12.56 -22.89
N ASN A 57 -1.90 11.98 -23.98
CA ASN A 57 -2.11 10.56 -24.22
C ASN A 57 -1.38 9.73 -23.16
N PRO A 58 -1.99 8.65 -22.65
CA PRO A 58 -1.34 7.76 -21.70
C PRO A 58 -0.10 7.12 -22.34
N ASP A 59 1.06 7.34 -21.73
CA ASP A 59 2.31 6.66 -22.06
C ASP A 59 2.64 5.68 -20.94
N TRP A 60 2.62 4.38 -21.25
CA TRP A 60 2.93 3.32 -20.30
C TRP A 60 4.32 3.41 -19.69
N SER A 61 5.31 3.91 -20.45
CA SER A 61 6.65 4.11 -19.92
C SER A 61 6.66 5.22 -18.86
N PHE A 62 5.88 6.27 -19.08
CA PHE A 62 5.71 7.38 -18.13
C PHE A 62 4.95 6.94 -16.87
N ILE A 63 3.88 6.16 -17.03
CA ILE A 63 3.13 5.56 -15.90
C ILE A 63 4.05 4.71 -15.03
N LEU A 64 4.83 3.81 -15.65
CA LEU A 64 5.71 2.91 -14.92
C LEU A 64 6.92 3.61 -14.29
N SER A 65 7.28 4.80 -14.78
CA SER A 65 8.38 5.61 -14.23
C SER A 65 7.97 6.43 -13.01
N GLY A 66 6.67 6.69 -12.81
CA GLY A 66 6.19 7.63 -11.79
C GLY A 66 6.42 9.11 -12.12
N GLY A 67 6.88 9.46 -13.34
CA GLY A 67 7.18 10.85 -13.70
C GLY A 67 6.00 11.83 -13.62
N TYR A 68 4.76 11.32 -13.54
CA TYR A 68 3.57 12.15 -13.34
C TYR A 68 3.52 12.80 -11.96
N PHE A 69 4.21 12.24 -10.94
CA PHE A 69 4.28 12.85 -9.61
C PHE A 69 4.99 14.21 -9.64
N ASP A 70 6.08 14.33 -10.40
CA ASP A 70 6.83 15.58 -10.56
C ASP A 70 5.99 16.68 -11.23
N ILE A 71 5.10 16.29 -12.15
CA ILE A 71 4.22 17.22 -12.87
C ILE A 71 3.02 17.62 -12.01
N ASN A 72 2.42 16.68 -11.28
CA ASN A 72 1.28 16.94 -10.41
C ASN A 72 1.67 17.86 -9.24
N GLY A 73 2.93 17.78 -8.77
CA GLY A 73 3.42 18.51 -7.59
C GLY A 73 2.74 18.09 -6.28
N LYS A 74 1.91 17.04 -6.32
CA LYS A 74 1.15 16.44 -5.22
C LYS A 74 1.01 14.94 -5.45
N ILE A 75 1.02 14.18 -4.35
CA ILE A 75 0.88 12.72 -4.32
C ILE A 75 -0.33 12.40 -3.46
N PHE A 76 -1.33 11.69 -4.00
CA PHE A 76 -2.60 11.43 -3.32
C PHE A 76 -2.65 10.08 -2.60
N VAL A 77 -2.17 9.00 -3.24
CA VAL A 77 -1.97 7.64 -2.66
C VAL A 77 -2.87 7.32 -1.46
N PRO A 78 -4.20 7.22 -1.65
CA PRO A 78 -5.17 7.15 -0.54
C PRO A 78 -5.03 5.90 0.33
N LEU A 79 -4.48 4.81 -0.21
CA LEU A 79 -4.24 3.58 0.55
C LEU A 79 -2.96 3.67 1.36
N HIS A 80 -2.05 4.57 1.03
CA HIS A 80 -0.79 4.73 1.75
C HIS A 80 -0.96 5.61 2.98
N SER A 81 -1.54 5.05 4.05
CA SER A 81 -1.66 5.77 5.32
C SER A 81 -1.55 4.96 6.61
N TRP A 82 -0.98 5.59 7.64
CA TRP A 82 -0.94 5.04 9.00
C TRP A 82 -2.33 4.90 9.60
N GLU A 83 -3.22 5.85 9.32
CA GLU A 83 -4.61 5.82 9.76
C GLU A 83 -5.34 4.61 9.16
N LEU A 84 -5.12 4.30 7.87
CA LEU A 84 -5.68 3.08 7.26
C LEU A 84 -5.14 1.82 7.93
N THR A 85 -3.85 1.76 8.26
CA THR A 85 -3.27 0.64 9.01
C THR A 85 -4.03 0.38 10.31
N LEU A 86 -4.27 1.45 11.09
CA LEU A 86 -4.99 1.36 12.36
C LEU A 86 -6.44 0.92 12.14
N ILE A 87 -7.12 1.50 11.15
CA ILE A 87 -8.50 1.13 10.79
C ILE A 87 -8.59 -0.34 10.38
N LEU A 88 -7.64 -0.85 9.59
CA LEU A 88 -7.60 -2.24 9.16
C LEU A 88 -7.42 -3.18 10.37
N VAL A 89 -6.47 -2.90 11.26
CA VAL A 89 -6.22 -3.72 12.45
C VAL A 89 -7.45 -3.71 13.37
N MET A 90 -7.95 -2.53 13.73
CA MET A 90 -9.06 -2.43 14.68
C MET A 90 -10.36 -2.96 14.08
N GLY A 91 -10.65 -2.63 12.82
CA GLY A 91 -11.84 -3.09 12.11
C GLY A 91 -11.85 -4.60 11.94
N LEU A 92 -10.78 -5.19 11.41
CA LEU A 92 -10.72 -6.65 11.23
C LEU A 92 -10.75 -7.37 12.58
N GLY A 93 -10.01 -6.89 13.57
CA GLY A 93 -9.99 -7.48 14.91
C GLY A 93 -11.38 -7.49 15.54
N PHE A 94 -12.08 -6.36 15.47
CA PHE A 94 -13.43 -6.22 16.03
C PHE A 94 -14.48 -7.03 15.27
N PHE A 95 -14.55 -6.95 13.94
CA PHE A 95 -15.63 -7.59 13.18
C PHE A 95 -15.43 -9.09 12.97
N THR A 96 -14.18 -9.56 12.89
CA THR A 96 -13.90 -10.99 12.65
C THR A 96 -13.57 -11.75 13.93
N GLN A 97 -13.32 -11.04 15.04
CA GLN A 97 -12.79 -11.61 16.29
C GLN A 97 -11.49 -12.41 16.10
N ASN A 98 -10.80 -12.23 14.96
CA ASN A 98 -9.56 -12.88 14.61
C ASN A 98 -8.40 -11.87 14.64
N TRP A 99 -7.83 -11.67 15.82
CA TRP A 99 -6.75 -10.72 16.03
C TRP A 99 -5.46 -11.09 15.29
N ILE A 100 -5.22 -12.38 15.02
CA ILE A 100 -4.08 -12.82 14.21
C ILE A 100 -4.23 -12.35 12.77
N LEU A 101 -5.41 -12.50 12.16
CA LEU A 101 -5.71 -11.96 10.83
C LEU A 101 -5.53 -10.44 10.80
N ALA A 102 -6.06 -9.75 11.80
CA ALA A 102 -5.98 -8.30 11.92
C ALA A 102 -4.52 -7.80 12.00
N PHE A 103 -3.72 -8.37 12.91
CA PHE A 103 -2.31 -7.99 13.05
C PHE A 103 -1.48 -8.41 11.85
N THR A 104 -1.77 -9.54 11.21
CA THR A 104 -1.08 -9.96 9.98
C THR A 104 -1.34 -8.96 8.85
N THR A 105 -2.59 -8.53 8.69
CA THR A 105 -2.99 -7.51 7.72
C THR A 105 -2.28 -6.18 8.01
N GLY A 106 -2.34 -5.71 9.26
CA GLY A 106 -1.66 -4.49 9.67
C GLY A 106 -0.14 -4.54 9.49
N ALA A 107 0.48 -5.69 9.77
CA ALA A 107 1.92 -5.89 9.59
C ALA A 107 2.31 -5.85 8.11
N ALA A 108 1.53 -6.47 7.23
CA ALA A 108 1.76 -6.42 5.78
C ALA A 108 1.68 -4.98 5.25
N HIS A 109 0.63 -4.25 5.63
CA HIS A 109 0.45 -2.86 5.23
C HIS A 109 1.56 -1.94 5.79
N THR A 110 1.87 -2.06 7.08
CA THR A 110 2.96 -1.31 7.73
C THR A 110 4.29 -1.56 7.03
N THR A 111 4.57 -2.83 6.72
CA THR A 111 5.82 -3.23 6.09
C THR A 111 5.94 -2.60 4.70
N HIS A 112 4.86 -2.59 3.92
CA HIS A 112 4.81 -1.88 2.65
C HIS A 112 5.20 -0.39 2.82
N LEU A 113 4.54 0.33 3.72
CA LEU A 113 4.83 1.76 3.97
C LEU A 113 6.29 1.99 4.40
N LEU A 114 6.84 1.10 5.24
CA LEU A 114 8.24 1.19 5.67
C LEU A 114 9.22 0.92 4.53
N GLN A 115 8.92 -0.02 3.63
CA GLN A 115 9.72 -0.27 2.44
C GLN A 115 9.77 0.97 1.56
N ASP A 116 8.62 1.60 1.33
CA ASP A 116 8.53 2.81 0.52
C ASP A 116 9.21 4.01 1.17
N MET A 117 9.00 4.23 2.46
CA MET A 117 9.70 5.27 3.21
C MET A 117 11.22 5.16 3.03
N ARG A 118 11.75 3.94 3.02
CA ARG A 118 13.17 3.69 2.82
C ARG A 118 13.58 3.91 1.37
N ALA A 119 12.80 3.41 0.40
CA ALA A 119 13.12 3.50 -1.02
C ALA A 119 13.06 4.95 -1.54
N TYR A 120 12.04 5.69 -1.12
CA TYR A 120 11.71 7.03 -1.61
C TYR A 120 12.04 8.14 -0.61
N LYS A 121 12.63 7.81 0.55
CA LYS A 121 13.01 8.75 1.62
C LYS A 121 11.84 9.62 2.11
N VAL A 122 10.63 9.06 2.10
CA VAL A 122 9.42 9.72 2.59
C VAL A 122 9.49 9.78 4.12
N ARG A 123 9.14 10.93 4.71
CA ARG A 123 9.05 11.09 6.17
C ARG A 123 7.84 10.34 6.71
N VAL A 124 7.85 9.96 7.99
CA VAL A 124 6.70 9.28 8.64
C VAL A 124 5.39 10.03 8.39
N LEU A 125 5.38 11.35 8.59
CA LEU A 125 4.21 12.21 8.38
C LEU A 125 3.77 12.33 6.91
N GLY A 126 4.59 11.90 5.96
CA GLY A 126 4.22 11.83 4.54
C GLY A 126 3.13 10.81 4.24
N TYR A 127 2.97 9.79 5.11
CA TYR A 127 1.89 8.81 5.04
C TYR A 127 0.81 9.01 6.12
N SER A 128 0.63 10.23 6.63
CA SER A 128 -0.57 10.55 7.42
C SER A 128 -1.61 11.20 6.52
N LEU A 129 -2.85 10.71 6.55
CA LEU A 129 -3.97 11.32 5.83
C LEU A 129 -4.18 12.80 6.17
N ILE A 130 -3.85 13.20 7.39
CA ILE A 130 -4.10 14.53 7.94
C ILE A 130 -2.92 15.46 7.70
N SER A 131 -1.68 14.98 7.87
CA SER A 131 -0.50 15.85 7.79
C SER A 131 0.18 15.89 6.42
N ARG A 132 -0.19 15.02 5.47
CA ARG A 132 0.44 14.94 4.13
C ARG A 132 0.09 16.08 3.16
N ALA A 133 -0.37 17.23 3.67
CA ALA A 133 -0.79 18.39 2.88
C ALA A 133 0.39 19.19 2.30
#